data_AF-A0A928T3X5-F1
#
_entry.id   AF-A0A928T3X5-F1
#
_cell.length_a   1.000
_cell.length_b   1.000
_cell.length_c   1.000
_cell.angle_alpha   90.00
_cell.angle_beta   90.00
_cell.angle_gamma   90.00
#
_symmetry.space_group_name_H-M   'P 1'
#
loop_
_entity.id
_entity.type
_entity.pdbx_description
1 polymer ?
#
loop_
_entity_poly.entity_id
_entity_poly.type
_entity_poly.pdbx_seq_one_letter_code
_entity_poly.pdbx_strand_id
1 'polypeptide(L)'
;MNKLGAALRGAFWCILFAFPSAVLLVSVWRFPIPFVGYRSGPGHAGHALMAAGFYIIIGGFVVLGVLGAFAGLVARTLRPDDEREQKRLARIVTAVIALAAATLLAGLDKIIGPW
;
A
#
# COMPACT_ATOMS: atom_id res chain seq x y z
N MET A 1 -11.49 20.62 1.32
CA MET A 1 -10.67 20.02 0.22
C MET A 1 -11.46 19.80 -1.10
N ASN A 2 -10.90 20.12 -2.27
CA ASN A 2 -11.51 19.82 -3.59
C ASN A 2 -11.34 18.34 -4.00
N LYS A 3 -12.06 17.87 -5.04
CA LYS A 3 -12.02 16.45 -5.50
C LYS A 3 -10.61 15.99 -5.85
N LEU A 4 -9.90 16.80 -6.65
CA LEU A 4 -8.54 16.48 -7.10
C LEU A 4 -7.57 16.34 -5.92
N GLY A 5 -7.61 17.28 -4.96
CA GLY A 5 -6.75 17.23 -3.79
C GLY A 5 -7.05 16.06 -2.84
N ALA A 6 -8.27 15.52 -2.86
CA ALA A 6 -8.64 14.32 -2.13
C ALA A 6 -8.07 13.07 -2.80
N ALA A 7 -8.23 12.96 -4.11
CA ALA A 7 -7.69 11.89 -4.92
C ALA A 7 -6.16 11.81 -4.79
N LEU A 8 -5.45 12.92 -5.02
CA LEU A 8 -3.98 12.96 -4.94
C LEU A 8 -3.46 12.59 -3.54
N ARG A 9 -4.11 13.08 -2.48
CA ARG A 9 -3.73 12.71 -1.11
C ARG A 9 -3.96 11.22 -0.83
N GLY A 10 -5.09 10.68 -1.28
CA GLY A 10 -5.38 9.26 -1.12
C GLY A 10 -4.36 8.38 -1.84
N ALA A 11 -4.03 8.72 -3.10
CA ALA A 11 -2.99 8.04 -3.87
C ALA A 11 -1.64 8.09 -3.16
N PHE A 12 -1.22 9.28 -2.73
CA PHE A 12 0.04 9.49 -2.00
C PHE A 12 0.13 8.63 -0.73
N TRP A 13 -0.89 8.69 0.13
CA TRP A 13 -0.89 7.91 1.37
C TRP A 13 -0.90 6.41 1.12
N CYS A 14 -1.64 5.93 0.11
CA CYS A 14 -1.68 4.51 -0.22
C CYS A 14 -0.31 3.98 -0.68
N ILE A 15 0.37 4.73 -1.55
CA ILE A 15 1.73 4.41 -1.99
C ILE A 15 2.70 4.45 -0.79
N LEU A 16 2.60 5.47 0.05
CA LEU A 16 3.46 5.61 1.22
C LEU A 16 3.26 4.47 2.22
N PHE A 17 2.02 4.02 2.43
CA PHE A 17 1.71 2.91 3.35
C PHE A 17 2.16 1.54 2.82
N ALA A 18 2.45 1.38 1.53
CA ALA A 18 2.98 0.12 1.01
C ALA A 18 4.34 -0.27 1.64
N PHE A 19 5.16 0.72 2.00
CA PHE A 19 6.46 0.52 2.65
C PHE A 19 6.34 -0.11 4.04
N PRO A 20 5.63 0.50 5.02
CA PRO A 20 5.42 -0.13 6.32
C PRO A 20 4.62 -1.43 6.22
N SER A 21 3.71 -1.59 5.24
CA SER A 21 3.04 -2.87 5.00
C SER A 21 4.00 -3.98 4.60
N ALA A 22 4.97 -3.70 3.71
CA ALA A 22 6.00 -4.68 3.34
C ALA A 22 6.90 -5.05 4.53
N VAL A 23 7.30 -4.07 5.34
CA VAL A 23 8.08 -4.29 6.57
C VAL A 23 7.30 -5.13 7.58
N LEU A 24 6.02 -4.82 7.78
CA LEU A 24 5.15 -5.59 8.66
C LEU A 24 5.07 -7.03 8.18
N LEU A 25 4.75 -7.25 6.91
CA LEU A 25 4.57 -8.59 6.34
C LEU A 25 5.84 -9.42 6.37
N VAL A 26 7.00 -8.86 6.03
CA VAL A 26 8.26 -9.61 6.14
C VAL A 26 8.56 -9.98 7.59
N SER A 27 8.20 -9.11 8.55
CA SER A 27 8.47 -9.33 9.97
C SER A 27 7.59 -10.41 10.59
N VAL A 28 6.31 -10.50 10.19
CA VAL A 28 5.33 -11.42 10.80
C VAL A 28 5.00 -12.65 9.97
N TRP A 29 5.25 -12.62 8.67
CA TRP A 29 4.87 -13.72 7.76
C TRP A 29 5.94 -14.00 6.71
N ARG A 30 5.93 -13.25 5.60
CA ARG A 30 6.91 -13.29 4.52
C ARG A 30 6.67 -12.14 3.54
N PHE A 31 7.68 -11.82 2.73
CA PHE A 31 7.55 -10.87 1.63
C PHE A 31 8.50 -11.26 0.48
N PRO A 32 8.10 -11.10 -0.80
CA PRO A 32 8.96 -11.42 -1.92
C PRO A 32 10.02 -10.32 -2.13
N ILE A 33 11.29 -10.69 -2.05
CA ILE A 33 12.41 -9.77 -2.28
C ILE A 33 13.00 -10.06 -3.67
N PRO A 34 13.08 -9.05 -4.57
CA PRO A 34 13.65 -9.23 -5.90
C PRO A 34 15.02 -9.90 -5.86
N PHE A 35 15.26 -10.85 -6.77
CA PHE A 35 16.52 -11.62 -6.92
C PHE A 35 16.88 -12.55 -5.75
N VAL A 36 16.11 -12.54 -4.66
CA VAL A 36 16.40 -13.30 -3.43
C VAL A 36 15.28 -14.29 -3.08
N GLY A 37 14.06 -14.04 -3.60
CA GLY A 37 12.87 -14.83 -3.33
C GLY A 37 12.14 -14.39 -2.05
N TYR A 38 11.23 -15.24 -1.56
CA TYR A 38 10.48 -14.97 -0.34
C TYR A 38 11.37 -15.08 0.90
N ARG A 39 11.32 -14.05 1.76
CA ARG A 39 12.00 -14.05 3.06
C ARG A 39 11.03 -13.71 4.19
N SER A 40 11.41 -14.09 5.40
CA SER A 40 10.67 -13.82 6.63
C SER A 40 11.63 -13.49 7.77
N GLY A 41 11.17 -12.65 8.69
CA GLY A 41 11.93 -12.19 9.85
C GLY A 41 12.31 -10.71 9.80
N PRO A 42 12.40 -10.04 10.97
CA PRO A 42 12.64 -8.59 11.06
C PRO A 42 14.02 -8.17 10.50
N GLY A 43 15.00 -9.09 10.44
CA GLY A 43 16.31 -8.82 9.82
C GLY A 43 16.24 -8.48 8.32
N HIS A 44 15.12 -8.75 7.66
CA HIS A 44 14.91 -8.43 6.25
C HIS A 44 14.10 -7.15 6.02
N ALA A 45 13.76 -6.38 7.06
CA ALA A 45 12.95 -5.15 6.94
C ALA A 45 13.52 -4.15 5.92
N GLY A 46 14.84 -3.92 5.94
CA GLY A 46 15.50 -3.04 4.98
C GLY A 46 15.37 -3.50 3.53
N HIS A 47 15.50 -4.81 3.29
CA HIS A 47 15.32 -5.39 1.96
C HIS A 47 13.85 -5.32 1.51
N ALA A 48 12.90 -5.48 2.43
CA ALA A 48 11.46 -5.34 2.14
C ALA A 48 11.09 -3.89 1.75
N LEU A 49 11.72 -2.88 2.35
CA LEU A 49 11.54 -1.48 1.93
C LEU A 49 12.01 -1.26 0.48
N MET A 50 13.19 -1.80 0.14
CA MET A 50 13.72 -1.71 -1.23
C MET A 50 12.84 -2.49 -2.22
N ALA A 51 12.35 -3.67 -1.82
CA ALA A 51 11.41 -4.46 -2.61
C ALA A 51 10.10 -3.71 -2.85
N ALA A 52 9.51 -3.06 -1.84
CA ALA A 52 8.32 -2.24 -2.00
C ALA A 52 8.55 -1.11 -3.03
N GLY A 53 9.68 -0.42 -2.94
CA GLY A 53 10.07 0.59 -3.93
C GLY A 53 10.19 0.01 -5.35
N PHE A 54 10.84 -1.15 -5.49
CA PHE A 54 10.95 -1.86 -6.76
C PHE A 54 9.56 -2.19 -7.35
N TYR A 55 8.65 -2.78 -6.55
CA TYR A 55 7.31 -3.11 -7.01
C TYR A 55 6.47 -1.89 -7.36
N ILE A 56 6.65 -0.78 -6.64
CA ILE A 56 6.01 0.49 -6.98
C ILE A 56 6.48 0.97 -8.35
N ILE A 57 7.79 0.98 -8.61
CA ILE A 57 8.40 1.45 -9.87
C ILE A 57 7.93 0.62 -11.08
N ILE A 58 7.88 -0.71 -10.96
CA ILE A 58 7.50 -1.58 -12.09
C ILE A 58 6.00 -1.56 -12.41
N GLY A 59 5.17 -0.82 -11.66
CA GLY A 59 3.75 -0.64 -11.96
C GLY A 59 2.82 -0.63 -10.76
N GLY A 60 3.30 -0.99 -9.56
CA GLY A 60 2.51 -0.96 -8.33
C GLY A 60 1.95 0.43 -8.01
N PHE A 61 2.62 1.50 -8.48
CA PHE A 61 2.13 2.88 -8.34
C PHE A 61 0.77 3.09 -9.02
N VAL A 62 0.48 2.41 -10.13
CA VAL A 62 -0.80 2.55 -10.85
C VAL A 62 -1.93 1.97 -10.00
N VAL A 63 -1.75 0.73 -9.52
CA VAL A 63 -2.76 0.03 -8.72
C VAL A 63 -3.01 0.76 -7.41
N LEU A 64 -1.95 1.05 -6.63
CA LEU A 64 -2.07 1.76 -5.36
C LEU A 64 -2.53 3.20 -5.54
N GLY A 65 -2.08 3.87 -6.61
CA GLY A 65 -2.48 5.23 -6.93
C GLY A 65 -3.97 5.34 -7.24
N VAL A 66 -4.51 4.44 -8.07
CA VAL A 66 -5.95 4.42 -8.41
C VAL A 66 -6.80 4.06 -7.20
N LEU A 67 -6.46 2.99 -6.48
CA LEU A 67 -7.23 2.58 -5.29
C LEU A 67 -7.15 3.63 -4.18
N GLY A 68 -5.97 4.21 -3.97
CA GLY A 68 -5.77 5.30 -3.02
C GLY A 68 -6.55 6.55 -3.40
N ALA A 69 -6.56 6.94 -4.69
CA ALA A 69 -7.34 8.06 -5.18
C ALA A 69 -8.84 7.85 -4.92
N PHE A 70 -9.33 6.65 -5.19
CA PHE A 70 -10.72 6.29 -4.90
C PHE A 70 -11.04 6.39 -3.40
N ALA A 71 -10.17 5.87 -2.53
CA ALA A 71 -10.32 6.00 -1.07
C ALA A 71 -10.37 7.47 -0.62
N GLY A 72 -9.54 8.34 -1.20
CA GLY A 72 -9.55 9.77 -0.92
C GLY A 72 -10.86 10.45 -1.34
N LEU A 73 -11.40 10.09 -2.51
CA LEU A 73 -12.70 10.58 -2.98
C LEU A 73 -13.85 10.08 -2.09
N VAL A 74 -13.86 8.81 -1.72
CA VAL A 74 -14.86 8.21 -0.82
C VAL A 74 -14.83 8.88 0.56
N ALA A 75 -13.64 9.13 1.11
CA ALA A 75 -13.52 9.83 2.38
C ALA A 75 -14.12 11.24 2.33
N ARG A 76 -13.94 11.95 1.21
CA ARG A 76 -14.54 13.26 0.98
C ARG A 76 -16.06 13.19 0.85
N THR A 77 -16.62 12.16 0.21
CA THR A 77 -18.07 12.02 0.07
C THR A 77 -18.76 11.64 1.38
N LEU A 78 -18.10 10.85 2.24
CA LEU A 78 -18.68 10.41 3.52
C LEU A 78 -18.66 11.49 4.61
N ARG A 79 -17.74 12.45 4.52
CA ARG A 79 -17.51 13.50 5.52
C ARG A 79 -17.34 14.87 4.89
N PRO A 80 -18.29 15.40 4.09
CA PRO A 80 -18.10 16.62 3.30
C PRO A 80 -17.69 17.86 4.11
N ASP A 81 -18.18 17.98 5.35
CA ASP A 81 -18.04 19.18 6.17
C ASP A 81 -16.90 19.14 7.20
N ASP A 82 -16.27 17.97 7.43
CA ASP A 82 -15.16 17.82 8.39
C ASP A 82 -13.86 17.40 7.67
N GLU A 83 -13.02 18.38 7.36
CA GLU A 83 -11.74 18.12 6.69
C GLU A 83 -10.77 17.27 7.55
N ARG A 84 -10.85 17.34 8.89
CA ARG A 84 -9.98 16.55 9.76
C ARG A 84 -10.40 15.08 9.71
N GLU A 85 -11.70 14.81 9.79
CA GLU A 85 -12.23 13.45 9.69
C GLU A 85 -12.02 12.87 8.29
N GLN A 86 -12.21 13.65 7.21
CA GLN A 86 -11.85 13.25 5.84
C GLN A 86 -10.41 12.75 5.75
N LYS A 87 -9.45 13.54 6.27
CA LYS A 87 -8.02 13.19 6.24
C LYS A 87 -7.70 11.95 7.07
N ARG A 88 -8.40 11.77 8.20
CA ARG A 88 -8.22 10.59 9.05
C ARG A 88 -8.75 9.34 8.36
N LEU A 89 -9.97 9.40 7.83
CA LEU A 89 -10.61 8.29 7.15
C LEU A 89 -9.82 7.87 5.90
N ALA A 90 -9.39 8.85 5.07
CA ALA A 90 -8.55 8.57 3.92
C ALA A 90 -7.26 7.84 4.31
N ARG A 91 -6.58 8.26 5.39
CA ARG A 91 -5.36 7.60 5.88
C ARG A 91 -5.61 6.16 6.33
N ILE A 92 -6.69 5.92 7.10
CA ILE A 92 -7.03 4.58 7.58
C ILE A 92 -7.35 3.66 6.39
N VAL A 93 -8.23 4.09 5.49
CA VAL A 93 -8.65 3.28 4.34
C VAL A 93 -7.47 2.99 3.41
N THR A 94 -6.63 3.98 3.13
CA THR A 94 -5.44 3.78 2.29
C THR A 94 -4.40 2.87 2.92
N ALA A 95 -4.22 2.91 4.25
CA ALA A 95 -3.37 1.97 4.97
C ALA A 95 -3.88 0.52 4.87
N VAL A 96 -5.20 0.32 5.02
CA VAL A 96 -5.84 -1.00 4.86
C VAL A 96 -5.68 -1.51 3.43
N ILE A 97 -5.91 -0.66 2.42
CA ILE A 97 -5.71 -1.02 1.01
C ILE A 97 -4.25 -1.40 0.73
N ALA A 98 -3.30 -0.60 1.20
CA ALA A 98 -1.88 -0.86 1.01
C ALA A 98 -1.46 -2.19 1.65
N LEU A 99 -1.94 -2.47 2.87
CA LEU A 99 -1.70 -3.73 3.55
C LEU A 99 -2.32 -4.91 2.80
N ALA A 100 -3.56 -4.78 2.32
CA ALA A 100 -4.22 -5.82 1.54
C ALA A 100 -3.48 -6.10 0.23
N ALA A 101 -3.07 -5.07 -0.51
CA ALA A 101 -2.29 -5.20 -1.74
C ALA A 101 -0.93 -5.86 -1.48
N ALA A 102 -0.22 -5.45 -0.43
CA ALA A 102 1.05 -6.06 -0.04
C ALA A 102 0.86 -7.52 0.40
N THR A 103 -0.25 -7.86 1.05
CA THR A 103 -0.58 -9.23 1.47
C THR A 103 -0.86 -10.11 0.26
N LEU A 104 -1.59 -9.60 -0.73
CA LEU A 104 -1.80 -10.28 -2.01
C LEU A 104 -0.47 -10.55 -2.71
N LEU A 105 0.41 -9.55 -2.75
CA LEU A 105 1.75 -9.71 -3.31
C LEU A 105 2.59 -10.76 -2.54
N ALA A 106 2.50 -10.76 -1.21
CA ALA A 106 3.14 -11.77 -0.34
C ALA A 106 2.54 -13.18 -0.47
N GLY A 107 1.33 -13.31 -1.02
CA GLY A 107 0.67 -14.57 -1.31
C GLY A 107 0.64 -14.95 -2.79
N LEU A 108 1.23 -14.13 -3.66
CA LEU A 108 0.98 -14.20 -5.10
C LEU A 108 1.45 -15.55 -5.69
N ASP A 109 2.51 -16.16 -5.13
CA ASP A 109 3.05 -17.47 -5.54
C ASP A 109 2.04 -18.60 -5.40
N LYS A 110 1.11 -18.46 -4.44
CA LYS A 110 0.01 -19.41 -4.25
C LYS A 110 -1.08 -19.28 -5.31
N ILE A 111 -1.09 -18.17 -6.06
CA ILE A 111 -2.12 -17.84 -7.05
C ILE A 111 -1.61 -18.18 -8.46
N ILE A 112 -0.38 -17.77 -8.79
CA ILE A 112 0.16 -17.91 -10.16
C ILE A 112 1.39 -18.84 -10.25
N GLY A 113 1.79 -19.50 -9.14
CA GLY A 113 2.91 -20.44 -9.08
C GLY A 113 4.21 -19.83 -8.56
N PRO A 114 5.20 -20.65 -8.16
CA PRO A 114 6.48 -20.15 -7.64
C PRO A 114 7.30 -19.44 -8.74
N TRP A 115 7.99 -18.37 -8.35
CA TRP A 115 8.98 -17.63 -9.13
C TRP A 115 10.37 -17.68 -8.50
#